data_AF-A0A4Q1SRR8-F1
#
_entry.id   AF-A0A4Q1SRR8-F1
#
_cell.length_a   1.000
_cell.length_b   1.000
_cell.length_c   1.000
_cell.angle_alpha   90.00
_cell.angle_beta   90.00
_cell.angle_gamma   90.00
#
_symmetry.space_group_name_H-M   'P 1'
#
loop_
_entity.id
_entity.type
_entity.pdbx_description
1 polymer ?
#
loop_
_entity_poly.entity_id
_entity_poly.type
_entity_poly.pdbx_seq_one_letter_code
_entity_poly.pdbx_strand_id
1 'polypeptide(L)'
;MGKKGIQFILGFVLAFGLGYLIYQGMGSEVAEVVEPQVTEPAPVSATTEPAATTAETEVLVQKGCLACHAVSGLGLDGGVTGPDLSQAYMNVADKHGVPLDEFLKAPTSAVMSSVLGSNPLTDEERQALIEALQKASGH
;
A
#
# COMPACT_ATOMS: atom_id res chain seq x y z
N MET A 1 5.67 16.79 38.38
CA MET A 1 4.54 17.24 37.55
C MET A 1 3.50 17.92 38.42
N GLY A 2 3.33 19.24 38.31
CA GLY A 2 2.31 19.96 39.08
C GLY A 2 0.88 19.62 38.65
N LYS A 3 -0.10 19.88 39.52
CA LYS A 3 -1.55 19.66 39.27
C LYS A 3 -2.02 20.19 37.90
N LYS A 4 -1.42 21.29 37.41
CA LYS A 4 -1.67 21.88 36.09
C LYS A 4 -1.20 21.00 34.92
N GLY A 5 -0.11 20.27 35.08
CA GLY A 5 0.39 19.32 34.08
C GLY A 5 -0.47 18.06 33.98
N ILE A 6 -1.00 17.57 35.12
CA ILE A 6 -1.95 16.44 35.12
C ILE A 6 -3.26 16.82 34.42
N GLN A 7 -3.76 18.04 34.64
CA GLN A 7 -4.95 18.53 33.94
C GLN A 7 -4.73 18.66 32.43
N PHE A 8 -3.54 19.09 32.00
CA PHE A 8 -3.20 19.16 30.57
C PHE A 8 -3.14 17.78 29.92
N ILE A 9 -2.50 16.81 30.57
CA ILE A 9 -2.41 15.43 30.06
C ILE A 9 -3.80 14.78 30.03
N LEU A 10 -4.60 14.96 31.09
CA LEU A 10 -5.97 14.42 31.14
C LEU A 10 -6.85 15.02 30.04
N GLY A 11 -6.75 16.33 29.80
CA GLY A 11 -7.45 17.00 28.70
C GLY A 11 -7.00 16.51 27.32
N PHE A 12 -5.69 16.33 27.13
CA PHE A 12 -5.13 15.81 25.87
C PHE A 12 -5.61 14.39 25.58
N VAL A 13 -5.57 13.50 26.58
CA VAL A 13 -6.05 12.11 26.44
C VAL A 13 -7.56 12.06 26.19
N LEU A 14 -8.35 12.89 26.87
CA LEU A 14 -9.80 12.96 26.63
C LEU A 14 -10.14 13.48 25.23
N ALA A 15 -9.43 14.51 24.75
CA ALA A 15 -9.66 15.08 23.42
C ALA A 15 -9.26 14.09 22.30
N PHE A 16 -8.08 13.50 22.38
CA PHE A 16 -7.63 12.49 21.40
C PHE A 16 -8.44 11.20 21.50
N GLY A 17 -8.82 10.77 22.70
CA GLY A 17 -9.67 9.60 22.92
C GLY A 17 -11.07 9.77 22.34
N LEU A 18 -11.73 10.91 22.60
CA LEU A 18 -13.04 11.22 22.03
C LEU A 18 -12.98 11.37 20.51
N GLY A 19 -11.95 12.07 20.00
CA GLY A 19 -11.72 12.20 18.55
C GLY A 19 -11.52 10.85 17.87
N TYR A 20 -10.76 9.93 18.49
CA TYR A 20 -10.54 8.59 17.96
C TYR A 20 -11.82 7.75 17.92
N LEU A 21 -12.70 7.84 18.93
CA LEU A 21 -13.99 7.13 18.91
C LEU A 21 -14.94 7.66 17.83
N ILE A 22 -14.96 8.97 17.59
CA ILE A 22 -15.76 9.57 16.50
C ILE A 22 -15.20 9.15 15.14
N TYR A 23 -13.87 9.14 14.98
CA TYR A 23 -13.21 8.69 13.75
C TYR A 23 -13.54 7.22 13.42
N GLN A 24 -13.54 6.34 14.42
CA GLN A 24 -13.98 4.95 14.28
C GLN A 24 -15.48 4.84 13.95
N GLY A 25 -16.32 5.72 14.51
CA GLY A 25 -17.77 5.75 14.28
C GLY A 25 -18.18 6.23 12.88
N MET A 26 -17.39 7.09 12.23
CA MET A 26 -17.63 7.57 10.85
C MET A 26 -17.22 6.55 9.77
N GLY A 27 -16.68 5.38 10.14
CA GLY A 27 -16.36 4.29 9.22
C GLY A 27 -17.44 3.23 9.02
N SER A 28 -18.64 3.41 9.61
CA SER A 28 -19.70 2.39 9.60
C SER A 28 -21.08 2.98 9.30
N GLU A 29 -21.20 3.65 8.16
CA GLU A 29 -22.49 3.85 7.49
C GLU A 29 -22.40 3.31 6.04
N VAL A 30 -22.22 2.00 5.92
CA VAL A 30 -22.68 1.31 4.71
C VAL A 30 -24.14 0.96 4.96
N ALA A 31 -24.98 1.58 4.15
CA ALA A 31 -26.41 1.39 4.09
C ALA A 31 -26.80 -0.10 4.18
N GLU A 32 -27.77 -0.34 5.05
CA GLU A 32 -28.66 -1.48 5.04
C GLU A 32 -29.21 -1.69 3.62
N VAL A 33 -28.62 -2.62 2.88
CA VAL A 33 -29.22 -3.22 1.67
C VAL A 33 -29.61 -4.65 2.03
N VAL A 34 -30.88 -4.73 2.46
CA VAL A 34 -31.84 -5.83 2.37
C VAL A 34 -31.33 -7.10 1.68
N GLU A 35 -31.33 -8.17 2.47
CA GLU A 35 -31.24 -9.58 2.09
C GLU A 35 -32.42 -10.02 1.20
N PRO A 36 -32.16 -10.83 0.15
CA PRO A 36 -32.97 -12.03 0.01
C PRO A 36 -32.13 -13.29 -0.27
N GLN A 37 -32.11 -14.17 0.72
CA GLN A 37 -32.39 -15.62 0.66
C GLN A 37 -31.84 -16.43 -0.53
N VAL A 38 -30.77 -17.16 -0.24
CA VAL A 38 -30.39 -18.53 -0.64
C VAL A 38 -31.18 -19.18 -1.79
N THR A 39 -30.46 -19.52 -2.85
CA THR A 39 -30.69 -20.76 -3.61
C THR A 39 -29.33 -21.34 -4.00
N GLU A 40 -28.98 -22.50 -3.46
CA GLU A 40 -27.81 -23.34 -3.81
C GLU A 40 -28.37 -24.72 -4.26
N PRO A 41 -27.87 -25.37 -5.34
CA PRO A 41 -26.59 -26.12 -5.37
C PRO A 41 -25.64 -25.82 -6.55
N ALA A 42 -24.40 -25.42 -6.20
CA ALA A 42 -23.04 -25.87 -6.60
C ALA A 42 -22.78 -26.53 -7.99
N PRO A 43 -21.50 -26.63 -8.47
CA PRO A 43 -20.30 -25.78 -8.31
C PRO A 43 -19.40 -25.67 -9.58
N VAL A 44 -18.93 -24.49 -10.00
CA VAL A 44 -17.68 -24.23 -10.77
C VAL A 44 -17.66 -22.74 -11.15
N SER A 45 -16.63 -21.91 -10.97
CA SER A 45 -15.23 -22.13 -10.66
C SER A 45 -14.82 -21.12 -9.60
N ALA A 46 -14.18 -21.61 -8.55
CA ALA A 46 -13.25 -20.79 -7.81
C ALA A 46 -12.15 -20.32 -8.78
N THR A 47 -12.13 -19.02 -9.08
CA THR A 47 -10.84 -18.34 -9.14
C THR A 47 -10.67 -17.66 -7.77
N THR A 48 -10.50 -18.52 -6.77
CA THR A 48 -9.57 -18.19 -5.69
C THR A 48 -8.22 -18.07 -6.38
N GLU A 49 -7.85 -16.85 -6.76
CA GLU A 49 -6.44 -16.56 -7.01
C GLU A 49 -5.70 -16.91 -5.71
N PRO A 50 -4.70 -17.81 -5.77
CA PRO A 50 -4.10 -18.36 -4.56
C PRO A 50 -3.31 -17.26 -3.86
N ALA A 51 -3.05 -17.47 -2.57
CA ALA A 51 -2.41 -16.59 -1.61
C ALA A 51 -0.96 -16.10 -1.94
N ALA A 52 -0.57 -16.01 -3.22
CA ALA A 52 0.66 -15.37 -3.70
C ALA A 52 0.54 -13.84 -3.75
N THR A 53 -0.68 -13.33 -3.98
CA THR A 53 -1.00 -11.89 -4.00
C THR A 53 -0.53 -11.12 -2.79
N THR A 54 -0.56 -11.74 -1.61
CA THR A 54 -0.18 -11.03 -0.38
C THR A 54 1.32 -10.86 -0.26
N ALA A 55 2.14 -11.90 -0.47
CA ALA A 55 3.58 -11.80 -0.28
C ALA A 55 4.25 -10.81 -1.25
N GLU A 56 3.83 -10.83 -2.52
CA GLU A 56 4.33 -9.92 -3.56
C GLU A 56 3.85 -8.48 -3.35
N THR A 57 2.64 -8.25 -2.85
CA THR A 57 2.19 -6.88 -2.50
C THR A 57 2.67 -6.38 -1.15
N GLU A 58 2.98 -7.29 -0.24
CA GLU A 58 3.46 -6.99 1.11
C GLU A 58 4.80 -6.25 1.06
N VAL A 59 5.68 -6.54 0.10
CA VAL A 59 6.95 -5.80 -0.03
C VAL A 59 6.73 -4.31 -0.32
N LEU A 60 5.68 -3.93 -1.05
CA LEU A 60 5.33 -2.52 -1.30
C LEU A 60 4.95 -1.81 0.02
N VAL A 61 4.30 -2.54 0.93
CA VAL A 61 3.91 -2.04 2.26
C VAL A 61 5.13 -1.97 3.17
N GLN A 62 5.88 -3.06 3.29
CA GLN A 62 7.01 -3.20 4.22
C GLN A 62 8.17 -2.26 3.88
N LYS A 63 8.44 -2.03 2.59
CA LYS A 63 9.47 -1.07 2.15
C LYS A 63 8.97 0.38 2.15
N GLY A 64 7.69 0.61 2.49
CA GLY A 64 7.11 1.94 2.63
C GLY A 64 6.85 2.65 1.31
N CYS A 65 6.77 1.93 0.20
CA CYS A 65 6.51 2.50 -1.13
C CYS A 65 5.19 3.27 -1.16
N LEU A 66 4.17 2.71 -0.48
CA LEU A 66 2.83 3.27 -0.40
C LEU A 66 2.75 4.62 0.34
N ALA A 67 3.77 5.00 1.10
CA ALA A 67 3.81 6.30 1.77
C ALA A 67 3.83 7.47 0.77
N CYS A 68 4.40 7.25 -0.41
CA CYS A 68 4.53 8.28 -1.45
C CYS A 68 3.81 7.94 -2.74
N HIS A 69 3.56 6.65 -3.02
CA HIS A 69 3.04 6.19 -4.29
C HIS A 69 1.76 5.36 -4.12
N ALA A 70 0.78 5.55 -4.99
CA ALA A 70 -0.30 4.59 -5.17
C ALA A 70 0.13 3.45 -6.13
N VAL A 71 -0.59 2.32 -6.05
CA VAL A 71 -0.50 1.21 -7.02
C VAL A 71 -1.92 0.78 -7.40
N SER A 72 -2.63 1.67 -8.10
CA SER A 72 -4.05 1.47 -8.43
C SER A 72 -4.34 0.22 -9.26
N GLY A 73 -3.38 -0.27 -10.05
CA GLY A 73 -3.47 -1.51 -10.81
C GLY A 73 -3.59 -2.77 -9.93
N LEU A 74 -3.23 -2.66 -8.66
CA LEU A 74 -3.43 -3.70 -7.64
C LEU A 74 -4.48 -3.31 -6.60
N GLY A 75 -5.18 -2.18 -6.79
CA GLY A 75 -6.12 -1.65 -5.81
C GLY A 75 -5.46 -1.19 -4.51
N LEU A 76 -4.16 -0.88 -4.52
CA LEU A 76 -3.45 -0.37 -3.35
C LEU A 76 -3.43 1.16 -3.36
N ASP A 77 -4.15 1.74 -2.41
CA ASP A 77 -4.10 3.17 -2.15
C ASP A 77 -2.76 3.56 -1.51
N GLY A 78 -2.30 4.76 -1.84
CA GLY A 78 -1.05 5.29 -1.31
C GLY A 78 -0.92 6.80 -1.53
N GLY A 79 0.28 7.30 -1.30
CA GLY A 79 0.58 8.72 -1.48
C GLY A 79 0.48 9.20 -2.93
N VAL A 80 0.34 10.51 -3.09
CA VAL A 80 0.36 11.20 -4.40
C VAL A 80 1.62 12.05 -4.61
N THR A 81 2.58 11.94 -3.68
CA THR A 81 3.87 12.63 -3.77
C THR A 81 4.70 12.12 -4.94
N GLY A 82 4.66 10.80 -5.16
CA GLY A 82 5.25 10.11 -6.29
C GLY A 82 4.20 9.70 -7.32
N PRO A 83 4.60 9.42 -8.57
CA PRO A 83 3.71 8.91 -9.60
C PRO A 83 3.19 7.51 -9.27
N ASP A 84 1.99 7.16 -9.74
CA ASP A 84 1.45 5.80 -9.59
C ASP A 84 2.42 4.75 -10.18
N LEU A 85 2.69 3.69 -9.42
CA LEU A 85 3.64 2.63 -9.79
C LEU A 85 3.03 1.50 -10.63
N SER A 86 1.73 1.51 -10.89
CA SER A 86 1.02 0.46 -11.64
C SER A 86 1.63 0.20 -13.01
N GLN A 87 2.24 1.22 -13.62
CA GLN A 87 2.90 1.12 -14.92
C GLN A 87 4.42 1.23 -14.82
N ALA A 88 5.00 1.12 -13.62
CA ALA A 88 6.44 1.26 -13.43
C ALA A 88 7.24 0.17 -14.15
N TYR A 89 6.72 -1.05 -14.21
CA TYR A 89 7.37 -2.17 -14.90
C TYR A 89 7.65 -1.87 -16.38
N MET A 90 6.72 -1.19 -17.07
CA MET A 90 6.89 -0.75 -18.45
C MET A 90 7.65 0.58 -18.54
N ASN A 91 7.22 1.57 -17.77
CA ASN A 91 7.64 2.96 -17.94
C ASN A 91 9.08 3.22 -17.51
N VAL A 92 9.67 2.40 -16.61
CA VAL A 92 11.03 2.65 -16.13
C VAL A 92 12.04 2.49 -17.26
N ALA A 93 11.92 1.44 -18.07
CA ALA A 93 12.78 1.24 -19.22
C ALA A 93 12.68 2.41 -20.20
N ASP A 94 11.47 2.84 -20.52
CA ASP A 94 11.22 3.93 -21.46
C ASP A 94 11.74 5.28 -20.98
N LYS A 95 11.62 5.57 -19.68
CA LYS A 95 11.98 6.88 -19.10
C LYS A 95 13.44 6.98 -18.67
N HIS A 96 14.03 5.87 -18.23
CA HIS A 96 15.36 5.86 -17.63
C HIS A 96 16.41 5.13 -18.48
N GLY A 97 15.99 4.45 -19.56
CA GLY A 97 16.90 3.74 -20.46
C GLY A 97 17.56 2.50 -19.85
N VAL A 98 17.08 2.05 -18.69
CA VAL A 98 17.59 0.89 -17.95
C VAL A 98 16.43 0.00 -17.51
N PRO A 99 16.62 -1.33 -17.42
CA PRO A 99 15.56 -2.21 -16.94
C PRO A 99 15.21 -1.93 -15.48
N LEU A 100 14.00 -2.32 -15.06
CA LEU A 100 13.52 -2.08 -13.69
C LEU A 100 14.46 -2.62 -12.62
N ASP A 101 15.01 -3.83 -12.81
CA ASP A 101 15.98 -4.43 -11.86
C ASP A 101 17.21 -3.54 -11.64
N GLU A 102 17.75 -2.97 -12.72
CA GLU A 102 18.92 -2.09 -12.64
C GLU A 102 18.55 -0.75 -12.01
N PHE A 103 17.39 -0.21 -12.35
CA PHE A 103 16.88 1.00 -11.72
C PHE A 103 16.70 0.84 -10.19
N LEU A 104 16.20 -0.31 -9.74
CA LEU A 104 16.01 -0.58 -8.30
C LEU A 104 17.33 -0.71 -7.54
N LYS A 105 18.43 -1.07 -8.22
CA LYS A 105 19.78 -1.09 -7.65
C LYS A 105 20.43 0.29 -7.66
N ALA A 106 20.24 1.02 -8.74
CA ALA A 106 20.85 2.33 -8.96
C ALA A 106 19.84 3.30 -9.61
N PRO A 107 18.93 3.90 -8.83
CA PRO A 107 17.93 4.81 -9.38
C PRO A 107 18.60 6.04 -9.95
N THR A 108 18.10 6.51 -11.10
CA THR A 108 18.61 7.72 -11.76
C THR A 108 17.97 9.01 -11.22
N SER A 109 16.86 8.92 -10.49
CA SER A 109 16.19 10.07 -9.88
C SER A 109 16.74 10.37 -8.48
N ALA A 110 17.03 11.64 -8.18
CA ALA A 110 17.58 12.05 -6.88
C ALA A 110 16.74 11.59 -5.67
N VAL A 111 15.41 11.59 -5.79
CA VAL A 111 14.50 11.16 -4.72
C VAL A 111 14.62 9.65 -4.49
N MET A 112 14.50 8.82 -5.54
CA MET A 112 14.60 7.38 -5.39
C MET A 112 16.00 6.91 -5.02
N SER A 113 17.07 7.60 -5.47
CA SER A 113 18.44 7.29 -5.01
C SER A 113 18.57 7.48 -3.51
N SER A 114 17.94 8.51 -2.94
CA SER A 114 17.92 8.72 -1.49
C SER A 114 17.09 7.66 -0.76
N VAL A 115 15.91 7.30 -1.29
CA VAL A 115 15.00 6.33 -0.66
C VAL A 115 15.61 4.93 -0.64
N LEU A 116 16.01 4.41 -1.81
CA LEU A 116 16.61 3.07 -1.91
C LEU A 116 18.04 3.03 -1.37
N GLY A 117 18.76 4.16 -1.37
CA GLY A 117 20.08 4.25 -0.73
C GLY A 117 20.03 4.17 0.79
N SER A 118 18.96 4.66 1.43
CA SER A 118 18.81 4.60 2.89
C SER A 118 18.36 3.22 3.38
N ASN A 119 17.62 2.48 2.56
CA ASN A 119 17.12 1.14 2.86
C ASN A 119 17.16 0.28 1.59
N PRO A 120 18.34 -0.28 1.25
CA PRO A 120 18.50 -1.06 0.02
C PRO A 120 17.64 -2.33 0.06
N LEU A 121 17.22 -2.77 -1.12
CA LEU A 121 16.46 -4.00 -1.30
C LEU A 121 17.41 -5.20 -1.32
N THR A 122 17.02 -6.29 -0.65
CA THR A 122 17.67 -7.59 -0.89
C THR A 122 17.31 -8.12 -2.28
N ASP A 123 17.98 -9.20 -2.71
CA ASP A 123 17.67 -9.82 -4.00
C ASP A 123 16.24 -10.39 -4.02
N GLU A 124 15.81 -10.99 -2.92
CA GLU A 124 14.46 -11.53 -2.75
C GLU A 124 13.40 -10.42 -2.73
N GLU A 125 13.63 -9.35 -1.97
CA GLU A 125 12.71 -8.21 -1.90
C GLU A 125 12.56 -7.52 -3.25
N ARG A 126 13.67 -7.36 -3.98
CA ARG A 126 13.68 -6.72 -5.29
C ARG A 126 12.92 -7.57 -6.32
N GLN A 127 13.12 -8.88 -6.30
CA GLN A 127 12.40 -9.79 -7.20
C GLN A 127 10.90 -9.77 -6.92
N ALA A 128 10.49 -9.84 -5.64
CA ALA A 128 9.08 -9.72 -5.25
C ALA A 128 8.49 -8.38 -5.68
N LEU A 129 9.25 -7.28 -5.58
CA LEU A 129 8.80 -5.96 -6.02
C LEU A 129 8.62 -5.90 -7.54
N ILE A 130 9.53 -6.49 -8.31
CA ILE A 130 9.42 -6.56 -9.77
C ILE A 130 8.18 -7.36 -10.17
N GLU A 131 7.93 -8.51 -9.55
CA GLU A 131 6.76 -9.36 -9.80
C GLU A 131 5.45 -8.62 -9.47
N ALA A 132 5.41 -7.92 -8.34
CA ALA A 132 4.26 -7.10 -7.97
C ALA A 132 3.99 -5.99 -8.99
N LEU A 133 5.03 -5.28 -9.42
CA LEU A 133 4.91 -4.18 -10.39
C LEU A 133 4.57 -4.70 -11.80
N GLN A 134 5.05 -5.89 -12.16
CA GLN A 134 4.67 -6.56 -13.39
C GLN A 134 3.17 -6.87 -13.39
N LYS A 135 2.70 -7.52 -12.32
CA LYS A 135 1.28 -7.81 -12.11
C LYS A 135 0.41 -6.55 -12.13
N ALA A 136 0.86 -5.48 -11.48
CA ALA A 136 0.17 -4.19 -11.45
C ALA A 136 0.01 -3.58 -12.86
N SER A 137 0.92 -3.92 -13.77
CA SER A 137 0.88 -3.46 -15.17
C SER A 137 -0.03 -4.31 -16.06
N GLY A 138 -0.60 -5.41 -15.55
CA GLY A 138 -1.43 -6.36 -16.29
C GLY A 138 -0.64 -7.41 -17.08
N HIS A 139 0.61 -7.68 -16.68
CA HIS A 139 1.52 -8.68 -17.27
C HIS A 139 1.97 -9.70 -16.22
#